data_AF-A0A9P0QB74-F1
#
_entry.id   AF-A0A9P0QB74-F1
#
_cell.length_a   1.000
_cell.length_b   1.000
_cell.length_c   1.000
_cell.angle_alpha   90.00
_cell.angle_beta   90.00
_cell.angle_gamma   90.00
#
_symmetry.space_group_name_H-M   'P 1'
#
loop_
_entity.id
_entity.type
_entity.pdbx_description
1 polymer ?
#
loop_
_entity_poly.entity_id
_entity_poly.type
_entity_poly.pdbx_seq_one_letter_code
_entity_poly.pdbx_strand_id
1 'polypeptide(L)'
;MRSNGSALYTRLVQIQPDASLLNSAFCYILNVPFEQDDSGIVYVWIGSKSDPDEARLIQEIAEEMFNSPWVTLQVLSEGEEPDNFFWLGLGGKKPYEKDATFMEYTRLFRCSNEKGYLVFQKNAQTFVRMTWQMMIL
;
A
#
# COMPACT_ATOMS: atom_id res chain seq x y z
N MET A 1 -1.53 -25.05 -1.12
CA MET A 1 -2.35 -23.92 -0.64
C MET A 1 -1.48 -22.67 -0.77
N ARG A 2 -1.79 -21.76 -1.70
CA ARG A 2 -0.99 -20.54 -1.91
C ARG A 2 -1.37 -19.56 -0.80
N SER A 3 -0.50 -19.39 0.19
CA SER A 3 -0.67 -18.51 1.34
C SER A 3 -0.47 -17.03 0.97
N ASN A 4 -1.13 -16.56 -0.09
CA ASN A 4 -0.93 -15.23 -0.67
C ASN A 4 -1.70 -14.11 0.05
N GLY A 5 -2.44 -14.41 1.12
CA GLY A 5 -3.26 -13.46 1.88
C GLY A 5 -3.18 -13.63 3.40
N SER A 6 -2.14 -14.32 3.91
CA SER A 6 -1.93 -14.37 5.35
C SER A 6 -1.34 -13.05 5.83
N ALA A 7 -1.96 -12.43 6.84
CA ALA A 7 -1.47 -11.23 7.54
C ALA A 7 0.01 -11.32 7.98
N LEU A 8 0.58 -12.53 8.06
CA LEU A 8 1.97 -12.78 8.39
C LEU A 8 2.98 -12.33 7.31
N TYR A 9 2.56 -12.07 6.07
CA TYR A 9 3.45 -11.68 4.96
C TYR A 9 3.27 -10.24 4.48
N THR A 10 2.56 -9.46 5.27
CA THR A 10 2.10 -8.15 4.90
C THR A 10 2.98 -7.08 5.54
N ARG A 11 3.59 -6.21 4.73
CA ARG A 11 4.51 -5.17 5.19
C ARG A 11 4.05 -3.80 4.73
N LEU A 12 4.03 -2.84 5.66
CA LEU A 12 3.94 -1.41 5.39
C LEU A 12 5.30 -0.88 4.92
N VAL A 13 5.32 -0.24 3.75
CA VAL A 13 6.52 0.37 3.17
C VAL A 13 6.27 1.85 2.96
N GLN A 14 7.10 2.71 3.56
CA GLN A 14 6.98 4.14 3.33
C GLN A 14 7.44 4.52 1.91
N ILE A 15 6.63 5.28 1.18
CA ILE A 15 6.97 5.80 -0.15
C ILE A 15 6.72 7.29 -0.27
N GLN A 16 7.31 7.87 -1.33
CA GLN A 16 7.13 9.27 -1.63
C GLN A 16 5.67 9.58 -1.98
N PRO A 17 5.12 10.67 -1.43
CA PRO A 17 3.76 11.11 -1.69
C PRO A 17 3.62 11.64 -3.12
N ASP A 18 3.45 10.73 -4.07
CA ASP A 18 3.17 11.03 -5.47
C ASP A 18 1.94 10.25 -5.97
N ALA A 19 0.93 10.97 -6.48
CA ALA A 19 -0.27 10.38 -7.06
C ALA A 19 0.04 9.33 -8.14
N SER A 20 1.16 9.42 -8.87
CA SER A 20 1.50 8.43 -9.91
C SER A 20 1.87 7.05 -9.36
N LEU A 21 2.15 6.94 -8.06
CA LEU A 21 2.53 5.68 -7.40
C LEU A 21 1.31 4.90 -6.87
N LEU A 22 0.11 5.48 -6.95
CA LEU A 22 -1.12 4.79 -6.61
C LEU A 22 -1.40 3.66 -7.61
N ASN A 23 -2.03 2.59 -7.13
CA ASN A 23 -2.48 1.52 -7.98
C ASN A 23 -3.78 0.89 -7.46
N SER A 24 -4.77 0.75 -8.34
CA SER A 24 -6.13 0.27 -8.02
C SER A 24 -6.18 -1.13 -7.40
N ALA A 25 -5.14 -1.95 -7.54
CA ALA A 25 -5.07 -3.30 -6.97
C ALA A 25 -4.57 -3.34 -5.52
N PHE A 26 -4.18 -2.18 -4.96
CA PHE A 26 -3.63 -2.05 -3.62
C PHE A 26 -4.40 -1.00 -2.84
N CYS A 27 -4.02 -0.85 -1.58
CA CYS A 27 -4.61 0.11 -0.68
C CYS A 27 -3.46 0.85 0.05
N TYR A 28 -3.71 2.10 0.43
CA TYR A 28 -2.67 3.03 0.86
C TYR A 28 -3.13 3.83 2.07
N ILE A 29 -2.20 4.19 2.95
CA ILE A 29 -2.45 5.15 4.03
C ILE A 29 -1.74 6.45 3.67
N LEU A 30 -2.46 7.56 3.61
CA LEU A 30 -1.92 8.90 3.43
C LEU A 30 -2.09 9.72 4.71
N ASN A 31 -0.98 10.05 5.37
CA ASN A 31 -1.00 10.95 6.54
C ASN A 31 -0.74 12.39 6.09
N VAL A 32 -1.69 13.30 6.41
CA VAL A 32 -1.61 14.73 6.11
C VAL A 32 -1.65 15.51 7.43
N PRO A 33 -0.48 15.86 8.00
CA PRO A 33 -0.41 16.67 9.22
C PRO A 33 -0.80 18.13 8.95
N PHE A 34 -1.38 18.81 9.94
CA PHE A 34 -1.61 20.25 9.90
C PHE A 34 -0.41 20.99 10.49
N GLU A 35 -0.02 22.13 9.90
CA GLU A 35 1.25 22.80 10.24
C GLU A 35 1.33 23.36 11.67
N GLN A 36 0.21 23.49 12.38
CA GLN A 36 0.16 24.26 13.63
C GLN A 36 -0.06 23.42 14.91
N ASP A 37 -0.35 22.12 14.81
CA ASP A 37 -0.64 21.24 15.96
C ASP A 37 -0.29 19.77 15.65
N ASP A 38 -0.26 18.89 16.68
CA ASP A 38 -0.22 17.42 16.53
C ASP A 38 -1.53 16.83 15.95
N SER A 39 -2.23 17.62 15.14
CA SER A 39 -3.49 17.29 14.50
C SER A 39 -3.30 17.09 13.01
N GLY A 40 -4.15 16.27 12.40
CA GLY A 40 -4.03 15.94 10.99
C GLY A 40 -5.18 15.08 10.51
N ILE A 41 -5.15 14.78 9.22
CA ILE A 41 -6.09 13.84 8.61
C ILE A 41 -5.29 12.67 8.03
N VAL A 42 -5.73 11.48 8.35
CA VAL A 42 -5.21 10.23 7.79
C VAL A 42 -6.26 9.66 6.86
N TYR A 43 -5.89 9.49 5.59
CA TYR A 43 -6.74 8.87 4.60
C TYR A 43 -6.33 7.42 4.38
N VAL A 44 -7.29 6.51 4.47
CA VAL A 44 -7.13 5.11 4.07
C VAL A 44 -7.75 4.97 2.69
N TRP A 45 -6.93 4.95 1.66
CA TRP A 45 -7.39 4.80 0.28
C TRP A 45 -7.48 3.33 -0.10
N ILE A 46 -8.66 2.93 -0.58
CA ILE A 46 -9.00 1.56 -0.98
C ILE A 46 -9.12 1.51 -2.49
N GLY A 47 -8.19 0.81 -3.15
CA GLY A 47 -8.24 0.60 -4.59
C GLY A 47 -9.44 -0.25 -5.01
N SER A 48 -10.02 0.05 -6.17
CA SER A 48 -11.23 -0.62 -6.67
C SER A 48 -11.04 -2.12 -6.96
N LYS A 49 -9.79 -2.56 -7.15
CA LYS A 49 -9.38 -3.96 -7.40
C LYS A 49 -8.61 -4.56 -6.24
N SER A 50 -8.63 -3.91 -5.08
CA SER A 50 -7.98 -4.43 -3.88
C SER A 50 -8.73 -5.63 -3.31
N ASP A 51 -8.00 -6.43 -2.52
CA ASP A 51 -8.60 -7.55 -1.81
C ASP A 51 -9.37 -7.04 -0.58
N PRO A 52 -10.63 -7.48 -0.33
CA PRO A 52 -11.41 -7.02 0.81
C PRO A 52 -10.77 -7.37 2.17
N ASP A 53 -10.03 -8.49 2.26
CA ASP A 53 -9.31 -8.84 3.48
C ASP A 53 -8.13 -7.88 3.72
N GLU A 54 -7.47 -7.45 2.63
CA GLU A 54 -6.46 -6.40 2.69
C GLU A 54 -7.10 -5.08 3.14
N ALA A 55 -8.19 -4.65 2.50
CA ALA A 55 -8.90 -3.42 2.84
C ALA A 55 -9.33 -3.35 4.31
N ARG A 56 -9.71 -4.48 4.91
CA ARG A 56 -9.98 -4.56 6.36
C ARG A 56 -8.70 -4.42 7.19
N LEU A 57 -7.65 -5.12 6.82
CA LEU A 57 -6.38 -5.13 7.55
C LEU A 57 -5.74 -3.72 7.62
N ILE A 58 -5.75 -2.95 6.54
CA ILE A 58 -5.23 -1.56 6.58
C ILE A 58 -6.05 -0.64 7.45
N GLN A 59 -7.37 -0.80 7.48
CA GLN A 59 -8.21 0.00 8.35
C GLN A 59 -7.85 -0.27 9.81
N GLU A 60 -7.73 -1.54 10.20
CA GLU A 60 -7.28 -1.93 11.55
C GLU A 60 -5.88 -1.37 11.88
N ILE A 61 -4.94 -1.47 10.94
CA ILE A 61 -3.57 -0.94 11.09
C ILE A 61 -3.58 0.59 11.21
N ALA A 62 -4.36 1.29 10.38
CA ALA A 62 -4.44 2.74 10.40
C ALA A 62 -5.10 3.23 11.69
N GLU A 63 -6.15 2.56 12.16
CA GLU A 63 -6.77 2.81 13.46
C GLU A 63 -5.77 2.60 14.59
N GLU A 64 -5.00 1.51 14.60
CA GLU A 64 -4.01 1.23 15.65
C GLU A 64 -2.85 2.26 15.64
N MET A 65 -2.31 2.59 14.47
CA MET A 65 -1.17 3.50 14.35
C MET A 65 -1.55 4.97 14.60
N PHE A 66 -2.75 5.38 14.22
CA PHE A 66 -3.20 6.76 14.27
C PHE A 66 -4.37 6.97 15.26
N ASN A 67 -4.43 6.14 16.32
CA ASN A 67 -5.40 6.24 17.41
C ASN A 67 -5.16 7.47 18.31
N SER A 68 -5.23 8.67 17.73
CA SER A 68 -5.07 9.94 18.43
C SER A 68 -6.36 10.75 18.32
N PRO A 69 -6.85 11.36 19.40
CA PRO A 69 -8.07 12.19 19.37
C PRO A 69 -7.91 13.45 18.51
N TRP A 70 -6.68 13.79 18.11
CA TRP A 70 -6.35 14.95 17.29
C TRP A 70 -6.23 14.59 15.80
N VAL A 71 -6.24 13.31 15.46
CA VAL A 71 -6.11 12.81 14.09
C VAL A 71 -7.46 12.27 13.63
N THR A 72 -7.93 12.77 12.48
CA THR A 72 -9.16 12.25 11.86
C THR A 72 -8.81 11.19 10.85
N LEU A 73 -9.28 9.96 11.05
CA LEU A 73 -9.14 8.87 10.07
C LEU A 73 -10.35 8.86 9.13
N GLN A 74 -10.09 8.85 7.82
CA GLN A 74 -11.11 8.78 6.79
C GLN A 74 -10.79 7.66 5.79
N VAL A 75 -11.73 6.74 5.61
CA VAL A 75 -11.65 5.70 4.58
C VAL A 75 -12.22 6.23 3.27
N LEU A 76 -11.48 6.06 2.18
CA LEU A 76 -11.83 6.53 0.84
C LEU A 76 -11.79 5.36 -0.15
N SER A 77 -12.83 5.20 -0.94
CA SER A 77 -12.82 4.30 -2.09
C SER A 77 -12.22 5.00 -3.31
N GLU A 78 -11.54 4.26 -4.18
CA GLU A 78 -11.08 4.78 -5.46
C GLU A 78 -12.24 5.42 -6.25
N GLY A 79 -12.07 6.68 -6.65
CA GLY A 79 -13.09 7.47 -7.35
C GLY A 79 -14.00 8.31 -6.44
N GLU A 80 -13.92 8.13 -5.12
CA GLU A 80 -14.64 8.93 -4.11
C GLU A 80 -13.70 9.91 -3.39
N GLU A 81 -12.53 10.20 -3.96
CA GLU A 81 -11.53 11.03 -3.30
C GLU A 81 -11.96 12.51 -3.24
N PRO A 82 -11.77 13.21 -2.10
CA PRO A 82 -12.06 14.62 -2.02
C PRO A 82 -11.09 15.43 -2.90
N ASP A 83 -11.63 16.33 -3.71
CA ASP A 83 -10.87 17.05 -4.75
C ASP A 83 -9.74 17.94 -4.22
N ASN A 84 -9.80 18.37 -2.95
CA ASN A 84 -8.85 19.35 -2.40
C ASN A 84 -7.68 18.69 -1.66
N PHE A 85 -7.88 18.22 -0.44
CA PHE A 85 -6.77 17.89 0.47
C PHE A 85 -6.03 16.60 0.10
N PHE A 86 -6.74 15.58 -0.39
CA PHE A 86 -6.13 14.29 -0.75
C PHE A 86 -5.11 14.47 -1.88
N TRP A 87 -5.52 15.11 -2.98
CA TRP A 87 -4.63 15.32 -4.13
C TRP A 87 -3.53 16.34 -3.83
N LEU A 88 -3.79 17.36 -3.01
CA LEU A 88 -2.74 18.27 -2.55
C LEU A 88 -1.65 17.54 -1.76
N GLY A 89 -2.04 16.62 -0.87
CA GLY A 89 -1.12 15.76 -0.13
C GLY A 89 -0.32 14.78 -1.00
N LEU A 90 -0.69 14.62 -2.27
CA LEU A 90 0.00 13.75 -3.24
C LEU A 90 0.81 14.52 -4.29
N GLY A 91 0.97 15.84 -4.11
CA GLY A 91 1.64 16.70 -5.10
C GLY A 91 0.81 16.94 -6.37
N GLY A 92 -0.52 16.83 -6.25
CA GLY A 92 -1.48 17.04 -7.32
C GLY A 92 -1.98 15.73 -7.95
N LYS A 93 -3.14 15.80 -8.60
CA LYS A 93 -3.75 14.68 -9.30
C LYS A 93 -2.94 14.34 -10.57
N LYS A 94 -2.45 13.12 -10.64
CA LYS A 94 -1.71 12.58 -11.79
C LYS A 94 -2.34 11.28 -12.27
N PRO A 95 -2.13 10.89 -13.54
CA PRO A 95 -2.50 9.55 -14.00
C PRO A 95 -1.69 8.51 -13.22
N TYR A 96 -2.37 7.47 -12.77
CA TYR A 96 -1.81 6.35 -12.02
C TYR A 96 -2.26 5.02 -12.63
N GLU A 97 -1.58 3.93 -12.28
CA GLU A 97 -1.81 2.63 -12.89
C GLU A 97 -3.04 1.94 -12.30
N LYS A 98 -3.97 1.49 -13.14
CA LYS A 98 -5.23 0.88 -12.68
C LYS A 98 -5.26 -0.64 -12.74
N ASP A 99 -4.18 -1.24 -13.21
CA ASP A 99 -4.06 -2.68 -13.41
C ASP A 99 -2.80 -3.19 -12.72
N ALA A 100 -2.90 -4.35 -12.08
CA ALA A 100 -1.75 -5.03 -11.50
C ALA A 100 -1.56 -6.42 -12.10
N THR A 101 -1.89 -6.57 -13.39
CA THR A 101 -1.77 -7.84 -14.13
C THR A 101 -0.34 -8.40 -14.06
N PHE A 102 0.67 -7.55 -13.91
CA PHE A 102 2.07 -7.96 -13.70
C PHE A 102 2.23 -8.92 -12.49
N MET A 103 1.41 -8.78 -11.44
CA MET A 103 1.51 -9.65 -10.25
C MET A 103 1.16 -11.10 -10.53
N GLU A 104 0.32 -11.38 -11.53
CA GLU A 104 -0.08 -12.75 -11.88
C GLU A 104 1.06 -13.54 -12.54
N TYR A 105 1.92 -12.84 -13.29
CA TYR A 105 2.98 -13.43 -14.10
C TYR A 105 4.36 -13.34 -13.45
N THR A 106 4.54 -12.49 -12.43
CA THR A 106 5.85 -12.27 -11.82
C THR A 106 6.29 -13.48 -10.98
N ARG A 107 7.52 -13.95 -11.22
CA ARG A 107 8.14 -15.06 -10.47
C ARG A 107 9.53 -14.64 -9.99
N LEU A 108 9.78 -14.74 -8.69
CA LEU A 108 11.09 -14.52 -8.12
C LEU A 108 11.88 -15.84 -8.07
N PHE A 109 13.13 -15.82 -8.52
CA PHE A 109 14.04 -16.96 -8.44
C PHE A 109 15.23 -16.58 -7.58
N ARG A 110 15.64 -17.48 -6.68
CA ARG A 110 16.93 -17.36 -6.00
C ARG A 110 17.96 -18.06 -6.85
N CYS A 111 18.97 -17.31 -7.25
CA CYS A 111 20.18 -17.83 -7.85
C CYS A 111 21.24 -17.93 -6.75
N SER A 112 21.77 -19.11 -6.47
CA SER A 112 22.97 -19.29 -5.63
C SER A 112 24.07 -19.95 -6.45
N ASN A 113 25.32 -19.53 -6.20
CA ASN A 113 26.53 -20.11 -6.78
C ASN A 113 27.46 -20.70 -5.69
N GLU A 114 26.95 -21.00 -4.50
CA GLU A 114 27.77 -21.56 -3.40
C GLU A 114 28.36 -22.94 -3.72
N LYS A 115 27.87 -23.63 -4.75
CA LYS A 115 28.31 -24.99 -5.11
C LYS A 115 29.15 -25.07 -6.39
N GLY A 116 29.52 -23.92 -6.98
CA GLY A 116 30.29 -23.88 -8.24
C GLY A 116 29.47 -24.15 -9.51
N TYR A 117 28.15 -24.24 -9.39
CA TYR A 117 27.19 -24.25 -10.51
C TYR A 117 25.96 -23.42 -10.13
N LEU A 118 25.33 -22.79 -11.13
CA LEU A 118 24.13 -21.98 -10.94
C LEU A 118 22.93 -22.89 -10.61
N VAL A 119 22.40 -22.75 -9.40
CA VAL A 119 21.15 -23.40 -9.01
C VAL A 119 20.03 -22.35 -9.06
N PHE A 120 19.05 -22.60 -9.92
CA PHE A 120 17.80 -21.83 -9.97
C PHE A 120 16.76 -22.54 -9.11
N GLN A 121 16.53 -22.03 -7.91
CA GLN A 121 15.40 -22.46 -7.10
C GLN A 121 14.26 -21.46 -7.27
N LYS A 122 13.10 -21.96 -7.68
CA LYS A 122 11.86 -21.18 -7.62
C LYS A 122 11.60 -20.89 -6.15
N ASN A 123 11.76 -19.63 -5.76
CA ASN A 123 11.33 -19.21 -4.44
C ASN A 123 9.80 -19.26 -4.45
N ALA A 124 9.25 -20.28 -3.78
CA ALA A 124 7.84 -20.29 -3.40
C ALA A 124 7.56 -19.33 -2.23
N GLN A 125 8.62 -18.80 -1.60
CA GLN A 125 8.56 -17.60 -0.78
C GLN A 125 8.27 -16.43 -1.69
N THR A 126 6.97 -16.28 -1.93
CA THR A 126 6.21 -15.05 -1.84
C THR A 126 7.04 -13.88 -2.33
N PHE A 127 6.79 -13.48 -3.58
CA PHE A 127 6.78 -12.06 -3.90
C PHE A 127 6.09 -11.43 -2.70
N VAL A 128 6.83 -10.76 -1.81
CA VAL A 128 6.22 -10.06 -0.70
C VAL A 128 5.33 -9.09 -1.42
N ARG A 129 4.03 -9.42 -1.47
CA ARG A 129 2.98 -8.55 -1.94
C ARG A 129 3.14 -7.42 -0.93
N MET A 130 3.90 -6.39 -1.31
CA MET A 130 4.10 -5.18 -0.50
C MET A 130 2.76 -4.48 -0.58
N THR A 131 1.78 -5.06 0.09
CA THR A 131 0.35 -4.77 -0.06
C THR A 131 -0.01 -3.45 0.56
N TRP A 132 0.94 -2.82 1.25
CA TRP A 132 0.76 -1.53 1.88
C TRP A 132 1.94 -0.63 1.58
N GLN A 133 1.71 0.31 0.68
CA GLN A 133 2.57 1.49 0.57
C GLN A 133 1.99 2.54 1.53
N MET A 134 2.67 2.71 2.65
CA MET A 134 2.44 3.79 3.59
C MET A 134 2.97 5.07 2.94
N MET A 135 2.12 6.06 2.73
CA MET A 135 2.49 7.34 2.14
C MET A 135 2.46 8.37 3.26
N ILE A 136 3.62 8.64 3.85
CA ILE A 136 3.74 9.67 4.89
C ILE A 136 4.41 10.88 4.24
N LEU A 137 3.71 12.03 4.27
CA LEU A 137 4.32 13.35 4.21
C LEU A 137 4.91 13.71 5.57
#